data_AF-A0A7L1SNB5-F1
#
_entry.id   AF-A0A7L1SNB5-F1
#
_cell.length_a   1.000
_cell.length_b   1.000
_cell.length_c   1.000
_cell.angle_alpha   90.00
_cell.angle_beta   90.00
_cell.angle_gamma   90.00
#
_symmetry.space_group_name_H-M   'P 1'
#
loop_
_entity.id
_entity.type
_entity.pdbx_description
1 polymer ?
#
loop_
_entity_poly.entity_id
_entity_poly.type
_entity_poly.pdbx_seq_one_letter_code
_entity_poly.pdbx_strand_id
1 'polypeptide(L)'
;CEVRPGPEFLTRSYLFYSNRLFKAYQFYYWDPSCRDPSYSLVIKGKLRLRQASWITRGATEADYHLHKVGIVFHSQKAMREVAAWINQTSGEGCRGFLPPGRTWAPGALYELLSAKTERDCTAALGFAMHELSLVRVEKHYQPLLQPQQSGSRLVEELYLGDIHTEWVERLHYRPTGYQRPMQSAVHHVHPCPACGIIYRADEHHPPILPVRAQLPMQLSGSWVSTHCEVRPAVLFLTRYFIFHGNNHTWEGYYYHYSDPLCKQPTFTIYASGRYTQGIPSSKVRGGTELAFKVTQARVTPMDQVTVMMLNSSEPGSCGLTSSWSAGVEQDITPTNGCLALGIKLPHTEYELFKTEQDTKDRSLLYVGERPTDGSSPDSPEKRPTSYQAPLIQCAGASEEFSNYVSLKYLGKKDANRSEALKPLPVAFLLFIALLFLRWD
;
A
#
# COMPACT_ATOMS: atom_id res chain seq x y z
N CYS A 1 8.05 2.02 -6.68
CA CYS A 1 8.74 2.78 -5.63
C CYS A 1 7.79 2.83 -4.45
N GLU A 2 8.23 2.44 -3.26
CA GLU A 2 7.44 2.56 -2.03
C GLU A 2 7.55 3.99 -1.50
N VAL A 3 6.49 4.49 -0.90
CA VAL A 3 6.46 5.79 -0.20
C VAL A 3 6.12 5.49 1.25
N ARG A 4 7.10 5.58 2.14
CA ARG A 4 6.92 5.46 3.59
C ARG A 4 6.59 6.84 4.18
N PRO A 5 5.98 6.91 5.39
CA PRO A 5 5.69 8.20 6.01
C PRO A 5 6.97 9.03 6.17
N GLY A 6 6.87 10.36 6.28
CA GLY A 6 8.04 11.24 6.42
C GLY A 6 8.18 12.34 5.37
N PRO A 7 7.88 12.16 4.07
CA PRO A 7 7.90 10.93 3.26
C PRO A 7 9.30 10.36 3.02
N GLU A 8 9.40 9.05 2.78
CA GLU A 8 10.63 8.41 2.31
C GLU A 8 10.35 7.56 1.06
N PHE A 9 11.18 7.71 0.02
CA PHE A 9 11.06 6.92 -1.21
C PHE A 9 12.08 5.79 -1.20
N LEU A 10 11.62 4.55 -1.33
CA LEU A 10 12.52 3.41 -1.24
C LEU A 10 12.13 2.19 -2.09
N THR A 11 13.11 1.31 -2.26
CA THR A 11 12.90 -0.10 -2.59
C THR A 11 13.58 -0.97 -1.55
N ARG A 12 13.11 -2.20 -1.40
CA ARG A 12 13.60 -3.14 -0.40
C ARG A 12 13.77 -4.56 -0.94
N SER A 13 14.74 -5.27 -0.39
CA SER A 13 15.05 -6.68 -0.72
C SER A 13 15.48 -7.43 0.53
N TYR A 14 14.81 -8.52 0.87
CA TYR A 14 14.99 -9.26 2.12
C TYR A 14 15.28 -10.72 1.80
N LEU A 15 16.37 -11.23 2.37
CA LEU A 15 16.82 -12.61 2.23
C LEU A 15 16.91 -13.25 3.62
N PHE A 16 16.14 -14.32 3.81
CA PHE A 16 16.13 -15.10 5.04
C PHE A 16 16.81 -16.46 4.80
N TYR A 17 17.69 -16.85 5.71
CA TYR A 17 18.43 -18.10 5.64
C TYR A 17 17.83 -19.14 6.61
N SER A 18 18.02 -20.42 6.30
CA SER A 18 17.53 -21.53 7.13
C SER A 18 18.08 -21.52 8.56
N ASN A 19 19.24 -20.91 8.78
CA ASN A 19 19.87 -20.74 10.09
C ASN A 19 19.37 -19.51 10.87
N ARG A 20 18.20 -18.96 10.51
CA ARG A 20 17.56 -17.79 11.14
C ARG A 20 18.28 -16.46 10.92
N LEU A 21 19.39 -16.44 10.20
CA LEU A 21 20.01 -15.19 9.80
C LEU A 21 19.16 -14.52 8.71
N PHE A 22 19.27 -13.20 8.61
CA PHE A 22 18.74 -12.47 7.48
C PHE A 22 19.75 -11.43 6.98
N LYS A 23 19.63 -11.11 5.70
CA LYS A 23 20.28 -9.98 5.06
C LYS A 23 19.18 -9.17 4.37
N ALA A 24 19.14 -7.88 4.62
CA ALA A 24 18.19 -6.97 3.99
C ALA A 24 18.90 -5.77 3.38
N TYR A 25 18.29 -5.26 2.33
CA TYR A 25 18.65 -4.03 1.66
C TYR A 25 17.47 -3.07 1.69
N GLN A 26 17.73 -1.82 2.06
CA GLN A 26 16.82 -0.70 1.86
C GLN A 26 17.54 0.38 1.06
N PHE A 27 17.04 0.65 -0.14
CA PHE A 27 17.60 1.63 -1.06
C PHE A 27 16.73 2.88 -1.01
N TYR A 28 17.29 4.03 -0.63
CA TYR A 28 16.55 5.29 -0.48
C TYR A 28 16.81 6.20 -1.69
N TYR A 29 15.80 6.99 -2.08
CA TYR A 29 15.81 7.83 -3.28
C TYR A 29 15.30 9.24 -3.00
N TRP A 30 15.69 10.19 -3.85
CA TRP A 30 15.20 11.58 -3.84
C TRP A 30 13.86 11.77 -4.56
N ASP A 31 13.42 10.76 -5.28
CA ASP A 31 12.29 10.84 -6.18
C ASP A 31 11.29 9.68 -5.99
N PRO A 32 9.99 9.93 -6.23
CA PRO A 32 8.94 8.93 -6.07
C PRO A 32 8.93 7.84 -7.14
N SER A 33 9.86 7.89 -8.12
CA SER A 33 10.00 6.86 -9.16
C SER A 33 11.16 5.91 -8.88
N CYS A 34 11.92 6.11 -7.81
CA CYS A 34 13.11 5.34 -7.46
C CYS A 34 14.14 5.30 -8.60
N ARG A 35 14.57 6.49 -9.05
CA ARG A 35 15.52 6.69 -10.14
C ARG A 35 16.74 7.52 -9.77
N ASP A 36 16.69 8.28 -8.69
CA ASP A 36 17.76 9.12 -8.17
C ASP A 36 18.15 8.63 -6.76
N PRO A 37 19.09 7.65 -6.67
CA PRO A 37 19.49 7.07 -5.39
C PRO A 37 20.16 8.09 -4.47
N SER A 38 19.78 8.06 -3.20
CA SER A 38 20.35 8.88 -2.13
C SER A 38 21.41 8.10 -1.37
N TYR A 39 20.98 7.07 -0.64
CA TYR A 39 21.84 6.19 0.13
C TYR A 39 21.24 4.78 0.19
N SER A 40 22.01 3.81 0.67
CA SER A 40 21.57 2.43 0.82
C SER A 40 22.01 1.87 2.15
N LEU A 41 21.11 1.11 2.76
CA LEU A 41 21.36 0.38 3.99
C LEU A 41 21.51 -1.11 3.69
N VAL A 42 22.58 -1.71 4.20
CA VAL A 42 22.76 -3.15 4.25
C VAL A 42 22.63 -3.62 5.69
N ILE A 43 21.66 -4.48 5.94
CA ILE A 43 21.28 -4.90 7.28
C ILE A 43 21.51 -6.40 7.40
N LYS A 44 22.16 -6.81 8.48
CA LYS A 44 22.39 -8.22 8.81
C LYS A 44 21.98 -8.45 10.24
N GLY A 45 21.27 -9.56 10.47
CA GLY A 45 20.79 -9.90 11.80
C GLY A 45 20.30 -11.33 11.89
N LYS A 46 19.61 -11.63 12.98
CA LYS A 46 18.87 -12.87 13.22
C LYS A 46 17.40 -12.56 13.47
N LEU A 47 16.51 -13.44 12.99
CA LEU A 47 15.07 -13.38 13.21
C LEU A 47 14.60 -14.66 13.89
N ARG A 48 13.92 -14.54 15.02
CA ARG A 48 13.33 -15.66 15.74
C ARG A 48 11.81 -15.51 15.76
N LEU A 49 11.12 -16.38 15.03
CA LEU A 49 9.66 -16.48 15.12
C LEU A 49 9.25 -16.95 16.52
N ARG A 50 8.16 -16.38 17.03
CA ARG A 50 7.67 -16.62 18.39
C ARG A 50 6.31 -17.29 18.34
N GLN A 51 5.24 -16.53 18.54
CA GLN A 51 3.86 -17.01 18.59
C GLN A 51 3.01 -16.34 17.51
N ALA A 52 1.80 -16.85 17.30
CA ALA A 52 0.79 -16.09 16.58
C ALA A 52 0.48 -14.79 17.35
N SER A 53 0.27 -13.68 16.64
CA SER A 53 -0.08 -12.42 17.29
C SER A 53 -1.50 -12.46 17.83
N TRP A 54 -1.66 -12.00 19.07
CA TRP A 54 -2.96 -11.82 19.70
C TRP A 54 -3.62 -10.51 19.27
N ILE A 55 -2.81 -9.50 18.90
CA ILE A 55 -3.27 -8.20 18.39
C ILE A 55 -3.67 -8.38 16.93
N THR A 56 -2.72 -8.70 16.05
CA THR A 56 -2.99 -8.78 14.61
C THR A 56 -3.26 -10.23 14.22
N ARG A 57 -4.54 -10.62 14.21
CA ARG A 57 -4.95 -12.00 13.85
C ARG A 57 -4.37 -12.43 12.49
N GLY A 58 -3.84 -13.65 12.43
CA GLY A 58 -3.17 -14.19 11.24
C GLY A 58 -1.69 -13.79 11.09
N ALA A 59 -1.16 -12.96 11.98
CA ALA A 59 0.26 -12.61 12.03
C ALA A 59 1.08 -13.58 12.89
N THR A 60 2.38 -13.61 12.65
CA THR A 60 3.38 -14.22 13.54
C THR A 60 4.24 -13.12 14.17
N GLU A 61 4.31 -13.10 15.50
CA GLU A 61 5.23 -12.24 16.23
C GLU A 61 6.63 -12.81 16.17
N ALA A 62 7.64 -11.94 16.08
CA ALA A 62 9.02 -12.35 16.01
C ALA A 62 9.95 -11.38 16.75
N ASP A 63 11.08 -11.91 17.22
CA ASP A 63 12.15 -11.10 17.79
C ASP A 63 13.27 -11.01 16.75
N TYR A 64 13.71 -9.80 16.43
CA TYR A 64 14.88 -9.58 15.59
C TYR A 64 16.04 -9.04 16.43
N HIS A 65 17.26 -9.37 16.03
CA HIS A 65 18.47 -8.76 16.60
C HIS A 65 19.40 -8.38 15.45
N LEU A 66 19.86 -7.12 15.45
CA LEU A 66 20.77 -6.61 14.44
C LEU A 66 22.21 -6.97 14.82
N HIS A 67 22.95 -7.54 13.87
CA HIS A 67 24.39 -7.77 14.02
C HIS A 67 25.19 -6.64 13.39
N LYS A 68 24.71 -6.11 12.26
CA LYS A 68 25.40 -5.09 11.49
C LYS A 68 24.43 -4.26 10.67
N VAL A 69 24.62 -2.94 10.67
CA VAL A 69 23.97 -2.02 9.73
C VAL A 69 25.05 -1.20 9.06
N GLY A 70 25.14 -1.28 7.73
CA GLY A 70 26.05 -0.49 6.92
C GLY A 70 25.30 0.52 6.07
N ILE A 71 25.91 1.68 5.81
CA ILE A 71 25.39 2.73 4.93
C ILE A 71 26.38 3.04 3.81
N VAL A 72 25.86 3.24 2.60
CA VAL A 72 26.58 3.73 1.41
C VAL A 72 25.86 4.95 0.86
N PHE A 73 26.58 6.03 0.56
CA PHE A 73 26.02 7.23 -0.07
C PHE A 73 26.28 7.25 -1.56
N HIS A 74 25.27 7.59 -2.36
CA HIS A 74 25.33 7.56 -3.83
C HIS A 74 25.60 8.93 -4.47
N SER A 75 25.64 9.98 -3.65
CA SER A 75 26.03 11.32 -4.09
C SER A 75 26.66 12.13 -2.96
N GLN A 76 27.46 13.14 -3.34
CA GLN A 76 28.02 14.10 -2.39
C GLN A 76 26.94 14.86 -1.62
N LYS A 77 25.81 15.15 -2.28
CA LYS A 77 24.64 15.80 -1.68
C LYS A 77 24.05 14.93 -0.58
N ALA A 78 23.71 13.68 -0.90
CA ALA A 78 23.12 12.75 0.06
C ALA A 78 24.01 12.51 1.27
N MET A 79 25.31 12.35 1.04
CA MET A 79 26.28 12.21 2.10
C MET A 79 26.28 13.42 3.06
N ARG A 80 26.30 14.65 2.53
CA ARG A 80 26.30 15.86 3.37
C ARG A 80 25.02 15.99 4.18
N GLU A 81 23.86 15.75 3.58
CA GLU A 81 22.57 15.88 4.25
C GLU A 81 22.40 14.83 5.35
N VAL A 82 22.68 13.57 5.04
CA VAL A 82 22.55 12.49 6.03
C VAL A 82 23.62 12.60 7.12
N ALA A 83 24.86 12.96 6.79
CA ALA A 83 25.89 13.18 7.81
C ALA A 83 25.57 14.37 8.73
N ALA A 84 25.02 15.46 8.18
CA ALA A 84 24.54 16.59 8.99
C ALA A 84 23.42 16.15 9.95
N TRP A 85 22.49 15.33 9.46
CA TRP A 85 21.41 14.78 10.28
C TRP A 85 21.94 13.89 11.41
N ILE A 86 22.81 12.92 11.08
CA ILE A 86 23.45 12.06 12.09
C ILE A 86 24.11 12.93 13.17
N ASN A 87 24.88 13.93 12.78
CA ASN A 87 25.58 14.82 13.73
C ASN A 87 24.63 15.63 14.61
N GLN A 88 23.51 16.12 14.06
CA GLN A 88 22.52 16.93 14.78
C GLN A 88 21.68 16.12 15.77
N THR A 89 21.28 14.90 15.39
CA THR A 89 20.36 14.05 16.18
C THR A 89 21.09 13.12 17.15
N SER A 90 22.43 13.07 17.11
CA SER A 90 23.21 12.34 18.11
C SER A 90 22.88 12.83 19.53
N GLY A 91 22.18 12.00 20.31
CA GLY A 91 22.50 11.85 21.74
C GLY A 91 23.97 11.43 21.90
N GLU A 92 24.50 11.38 23.12
CA GLU A 92 25.93 11.30 23.43
C GLU A 92 26.77 10.21 22.71
N GLY A 93 26.17 9.23 22.00
CA GLY A 93 26.84 8.07 21.41
C GLY A 93 27.37 8.16 19.95
N CYS A 94 27.01 9.16 19.14
CA CYS A 94 27.47 9.22 17.72
C CYS A 94 28.39 10.40 17.37
N ARG A 95 28.74 11.23 18.36
CA ARG A 95 29.78 12.26 18.18
C ARG A 95 31.12 11.60 17.88
N GLY A 96 31.79 12.03 16.82
CA GLY A 96 33.05 11.41 16.38
C GLY A 96 32.89 10.06 15.68
N PHE A 97 31.73 9.80 15.05
CA PHE A 97 31.48 8.59 14.26
C PHE A 97 32.63 8.25 13.28
N LEU A 98 33.19 9.28 12.64
CA LEU A 98 34.43 9.13 11.89
C LEU A 98 35.64 9.44 12.79
N PRO A 99 36.69 8.59 12.77
CA PRO A 99 37.96 8.90 13.42
C PRO A 99 38.51 10.26 12.98
N PRO A 100 39.26 10.96 13.84
CA PRO A 100 39.93 12.21 13.48
C PRO A 100 40.74 12.04 12.18
N GLY A 101 40.55 12.96 11.22
CA GLY A 101 41.22 12.93 9.92
C GLY A 101 40.56 12.08 8.83
N ARG A 102 39.45 11.37 9.14
CA ARG A 102 38.61 10.73 8.11
C ARG A 102 37.39 11.57 7.80
N THR A 103 37.11 11.71 6.51
CA THR A 103 35.90 12.37 6.01
C THR A 103 34.97 11.34 5.38
N TRP A 104 33.68 11.68 5.37
CA TRP A 104 32.70 10.91 4.61
C TRP A 104 33.04 11.01 3.12
N ALA A 105 32.90 9.90 2.40
CA ALA A 105 33.11 9.81 0.96
C ALA A 105 31.94 9.02 0.32
N PRO A 106 31.42 9.46 -0.84
CA PRO A 106 30.45 8.67 -1.60
C PRO A 106 31.03 7.32 -2.02
N GLY A 107 30.17 6.31 -2.14
CA GLY A 107 30.54 4.94 -2.51
C GLY A 107 31.24 4.12 -1.42
N ALA A 108 31.77 4.75 -0.36
CA ALA A 108 32.35 4.04 0.78
C ALA A 108 31.24 3.47 1.69
N LEU A 109 31.50 2.27 2.24
CA LEU A 109 30.62 1.60 3.20
C LEU A 109 31.02 1.96 4.63
N TYR A 110 30.07 2.49 5.40
CA TYR A 110 30.25 2.84 6.81
C TYR A 110 29.37 1.99 7.72
N GLU A 111 29.93 1.49 8.82
CA GLU A 111 29.18 0.68 9.79
C GLU A 111 28.51 1.58 10.83
N LEU A 112 27.18 1.74 10.70
CA LEU A 112 26.35 2.47 11.66
C LEU A 112 26.09 1.67 12.93
N LEU A 113 25.88 0.36 12.77
CA LEU A 113 25.72 -0.58 13.88
C LEU A 113 26.68 -1.74 13.70
N SER A 114 27.37 -2.11 14.78
CA SER A 114 28.21 -3.30 14.83
C SER A 114 28.18 -3.91 16.23
N ALA A 115 27.58 -5.10 16.33
CA ALA A 115 27.55 -5.86 17.57
C ALA A 115 28.96 -6.25 18.07
N LYS A 116 29.99 -6.22 17.21
CA LYS A 116 31.37 -6.51 17.59
C LYS A 116 32.06 -5.35 18.30
N THR A 117 31.71 -4.11 17.95
CA THR A 117 32.33 -2.90 18.50
C THR A 117 31.40 -2.18 19.47
N GLU A 118 30.25 -2.78 19.80
CA GLU A 118 29.18 -2.20 20.64
C GLU A 118 28.77 -0.79 20.21
N ARG A 119 28.83 -0.52 18.90
CA ARG A 119 28.49 0.79 18.32
C ARG A 119 27.09 0.72 17.73
N ASP A 120 26.27 1.73 18.04
CA ASP A 120 24.95 1.91 17.46
C ASP A 120 24.66 3.39 17.19
N CYS A 121 24.58 3.74 15.90
CA CYS A 121 24.19 5.05 15.40
C CYS A 121 22.92 5.02 14.55
N THR A 122 22.14 3.94 14.58
CA THR A 122 20.95 3.84 13.75
C THR A 122 19.82 4.73 14.23
N ALA A 123 19.74 4.98 15.55
CA ALA A 123 18.78 5.90 16.14
C ALA A 123 18.91 7.34 15.59
N ALA A 124 20.12 7.77 15.24
CA ALA A 124 20.35 9.09 14.62
C ALA A 124 19.73 9.21 13.21
N LEU A 125 19.46 8.08 12.56
CA LEU A 125 18.71 7.99 11.31
C LEU A 125 17.24 7.61 11.51
N GLY A 126 16.74 7.60 12.76
CA GLY A 126 15.42 7.06 13.10
C GLY A 126 15.21 5.63 12.59
N PHE A 127 16.30 4.88 12.41
CA PHE A 127 16.26 3.57 11.80
C PHE A 127 16.07 2.48 12.85
N ALA A 128 15.02 1.69 12.65
CA ALA A 128 14.75 0.44 13.35
C ALA A 128 14.19 -0.59 12.36
N MET A 129 14.30 -1.88 12.69
CA MET A 129 13.73 -2.98 11.91
C MET A 129 12.50 -3.57 12.59
N HIS A 130 11.70 -2.73 13.28
CA HIS A 130 10.50 -3.16 14.00
C HIS A 130 9.47 -3.82 13.10
N GLU A 131 9.47 -3.53 11.80
CA GLU A 131 8.69 -4.26 10.79
C GLU A 131 8.93 -5.78 10.80
N LEU A 132 10.08 -6.26 11.27
CA LEU A 132 10.38 -7.69 11.42
C LEU A 132 9.75 -8.31 12.66
N SER A 133 9.18 -7.52 13.57
CA SER A 133 8.52 -8.04 14.77
C SER A 133 7.12 -8.59 14.53
N LEU A 134 6.55 -8.31 13.35
CA LEU A 134 5.26 -8.80 12.91
C LEU A 134 5.38 -9.26 11.46
N VAL A 135 5.32 -10.58 11.23
CA VAL A 135 5.56 -11.17 9.91
C VAL A 135 4.43 -12.12 9.51
N ARG A 136 4.14 -12.17 8.22
CA ARG A 136 3.24 -13.16 7.63
C ARG A 136 3.69 -13.49 6.21
N VAL A 137 3.61 -14.76 5.86
CA VAL A 137 3.80 -15.21 4.48
C VAL A 137 2.47 -15.71 3.97
N GLU A 138 2.03 -15.17 2.84
CA GLU A 138 0.86 -15.67 2.12
C GLU A 138 1.30 -16.38 0.84
N LYS A 139 0.59 -17.45 0.51
CA LYS A 139 0.80 -18.23 -0.71
C LYS A 139 -0.53 -18.40 -1.40
N HIS A 140 -0.62 -18.01 -2.66
CA HIS A 140 -1.81 -18.19 -3.48
C HIS A 140 -1.45 -18.62 -4.89
N TYR A 141 -2.43 -19.20 -5.59
CA TYR A 141 -2.24 -19.70 -6.95
C TYR A 141 -2.98 -18.80 -7.93
N GLN A 142 -2.24 -18.13 -8.81
CA GLN A 142 -2.81 -17.29 -9.85
C GLN A 142 -3.06 -18.14 -11.10
N PRO A 143 -4.28 -18.12 -11.70
CA PRO A 143 -4.55 -18.79 -12.96
C PRO A 143 -3.67 -18.23 -14.09
N LEU A 144 -3.10 -19.11 -14.90
CA LEU A 144 -2.44 -18.74 -16.15
C LEU A 144 -3.49 -18.60 -17.24
N LEU A 145 -3.78 -17.35 -17.63
CA LEU A 145 -4.63 -17.05 -18.79
C LEU A 145 -3.78 -17.20 -20.07
N GLN A 146 -3.48 -18.43 -20.46
CA GLN A 146 -2.91 -18.73 -21.77
C GLN A 146 -3.78 -19.75 -22.52
N PRO A 147 -4.11 -19.51 -23.81
CA PRO A 147 -5.09 -20.31 -24.55
C PRO A 147 -4.71 -21.79 -24.78
N GLN A 148 -3.48 -22.21 -24.43
CA GLN A 148 -2.99 -23.58 -24.69
C GLN A 148 -2.41 -24.30 -23.46
N GLN A 149 -2.40 -23.67 -22.28
CA GLN A 149 -1.90 -24.31 -21.05
C GLN A 149 -2.80 -23.96 -19.86
N SER A 150 -3.60 -24.94 -19.42
CA SER A 150 -4.24 -24.88 -18.11
C SER A 150 -3.19 -25.09 -17.04
N GLY A 151 -2.91 -24.05 -16.25
CA GLY A 151 -1.99 -24.12 -15.13
C GLY A 151 -2.24 -23.00 -14.14
N SER A 152 -1.74 -23.17 -12.92
CA SER A 152 -1.72 -22.12 -11.92
C SER A 152 -0.27 -21.87 -11.49
N ARG A 153 0.01 -20.62 -11.14
CA ARG A 153 1.33 -20.17 -10.76
C ARG A 153 1.31 -19.76 -9.31
N LEU A 154 2.22 -20.34 -8.52
CA LEU A 154 2.42 -19.95 -7.13
C LEU A 154 2.92 -18.50 -7.06
N VAL A 155 2.23 -17.71 -6.26
CA VAL A 155 2.62 -16.37 -5.83
C VAL A 155 2.81 -16.42 -4.32
N GLU A 156 3.94 -15.90 -3.87
CA GLU A 156 4.31 -15.78 -2.46
C GLU A 156 4.54 -14.32 -2.11
N GLU A 157 3.90 -13.90 -1.02
CA GLU A 157 3.94 -12.53 -0.54
C GLU A 157 4.38 -12.51 0.93
N LEU A 158 5.34 -11.63 1.24
CA LEU A 158 5.87 -11.41 2.57
C LEU A 158 5.34 -10.08 3.10
N TYR A 159 4.53 -10.17 4.14
CA TYR A 159 4.02 -9.04 4.91
C TYR A 159 4.94 -8.79 6.10
N LEU A 160 5.34 -7.53 6.25
CA LEU A 160 6.11 -7.03 7.38
C LEU A 160 5.31 -5.93 8.08
N GLY A 161 5.50 -5.81 9.38
CA GLY A 161 4.78 -4.85 10.23
C GLY A 161 4.82 -3.42 9.69
N ASP A 162 3.75 -2.68 9.94
CA ASP A 162 3.67 -1.25 9.65
C ASP A 162 4.74 -0.43 10.39
N ILE A 163 4.97 0.78 9.88
CA ILE A 163 5.90 1.74 10.46
C ILE A 163 5.06 2.92 10.94
N HIS A 164 5.38 3.44 12.12
CA HIS A 164 4.65 4.58 12.65
C HIS A 164 4.70 5.79 11.71
N THR A 165 3.56 6.45 11.52
CA THR A 165 3.43 7.63 10.66
C THR A 165 4.27 8.80 11.17
N GLU A 166 4.32 9.00 12.49
CA GLU A 166 5.20 9.99 13.12
C GLU A 166 6.62 9.47 13.30
N TRP A 167 7.59 10.28 12.87
CA TRP A 167 9.02 9.93 12.87
C TRP A 167 9.56 9.59 14.25
N VAL A 168 9.22 10.39 15.27
CA VAL A 168 9.76 10.27 16.64
C VAL A 168 9.36 8.97 17.34
N GLU A 169 8.22 8.40 16.96
CA GLU A 169 7.69 7.16 17.55
C GLU A 169 8.27 5.90 16.91
N ARG A 170 8.90 6.01 15.72
CA ARG A 170 9.36 4.84 14.94
C ARG A 170 10.32 3.93 15.68
N LEU A 171 11.17 4.49 16.54
CA LEU A 171 12.17 3.72 17.29
C LEU A 171 11.56 2.90 18.44
N HIS A 172 10.33 3.21 18.87
CA HIS A 172 9.66 2.56 20.00
C HIS A 172 8.37 1.84 19.59
N TYR A 173 7.91 2.07 18.35
CA TYR A 173 6.65 1.55 17.86
C TYR A 173 6.67 0.03 17.70
N ARG A 174 5.62 -0.60 18.23
CA ARG A 174 5.30 -2.01 17.96
C ARG A 174 4.24 -2.09 16.85
N PRO A 175 4.54 -2.72 15.71
CA PRO A 175 3.59 -2.86 14.62
C PRO A 175 2.27 -3.51 15.01
N THR A 176 1.19 -3.00 14.45
CA THR A 176 -0.18 -3.53 14.62
C THR A 176 -0.90 -3.78 13.29
N GLY A 177 -0.34 -3.26 12.19
CA GLY A 177 -0.77 -3.52 10.82
C GLY A 177 0.40 -4.03 9.97
N TYR A 178 0.25 -3.94 8.66
CA TYR A 178 1.30 -4.32 7.72
C TYR A 178 1.58 -3.19 6.73
N GLN A 179 2.84 -3.10 6.33
CA GLN A 179 3.20 -2.43 5.09
C GLN A 179 2.63 -3.20 3.89
N ARG A 180 2.63 -2.57 2.72
CA ARG A 180 2.36 -3.28 1.46
C ARG A 180 3.26 -4.52 1.34
N PRO A 181 2.73 -5.70 0.98
CA PRO A 181 3.54 -6.91 0.94
C PRO A 181 4.65 -6.82 -0.11
N MET A 182 5.79 -7.42 0.22
CA MET A 182 6.86 -7.69 -0.74
C MET A 182 6.54 -8.98 -1.48
N GLN A 183 6.88 -9.05 -2.77
CA GLN A 183 6.72 -10.28 -3.55
C GLN A 183 8.02 -11.08 -3.61
N SER A 184 7.90 -12.41 -3.59
CA SER A 184 9.04 -13.30 -3.77
C SER A 184 9.70 -13.08 -5.13
N ALA A 185 11.01 -12.86 -5.16
CA ALA A 185 11.76 -12.69 -6.41
C ALA A 185 11.62 -13.92 -7.35
N VAL A 186 11.30 -15.09 -6.80
CA VAL A 186 11.06 -16.34 -7.55
C VAL A 186 9.56 -16.51 -7.85
N HIS A 187 8.70 -16.34 -6.84
CA HIS A 187 7.27 -16.61 -6.90
C HIS A 187 6.43 -15.33 -6.79
N HIS A 188 6.45 -14.48 -7.84
CA HIS A 188 5.70 -13.21 -7.86
C HIS A 188 4.61 -13.15 -8.93
N VAL A 189 3.78 -12.10 -8.94
CA VAL A 189 2.80 -11.87 -10.02
C VAL A 189 3.53 -11.48 -11.30
N HIS A 190 3.25 -12.15 -12.42
CA HIS A 190 3.85 -11.82 -13.71
C HIS A 190 2.94 -10.95 -14.59
N PRO A 191 3.51 -10.00 -15.34
CA PRO A 191 4.94 -9.62 -15.38
C PRO A 191 5.35 -8.69 -14.20
N CYS A 192 6.59 -8.80 -13.72
CA CYS A 192 7.19 -7.87 -12.75
C CYS A 192 8.58 -7.36 -13.21
N PRO A 193 8.63 -6.30 -14.04
CA PRO A 193 9.89 -5.75 -14.52
C PRO A 193 10.85 -5.29 -13.41
N ALA A 194 10.30 -4.86 -12.26
CA ALA A 194 11.11 -4.40 -11.12
C ALA A 194 11.78 -5.54 -10.34
N CYS A 195 11.16 -6.74 -10.28
CA CYS A 195 11.60 -7.82 -9.40
C CYS A 195 13.02 -8.27 -9.74
N GLY A 196 13.35 -8.45 -11.02
CA GLY A 196 14.69 -8.83 -11.46
C GLY A 196 15.75 -7.73 -11.32
N ILE A 197 15.36 -6.45 -11.28
CA ILE A 197 16.28 -5.32 -11.04
C ILE A 197 16.61 -5.26 -9.55
N ILE A 198 15.60 -5.31 -8.68
CA ILE A 198 15.75 -5.26 -7.22
C ILE A 198 16.52 -6.48 -6.70
N TYR A 199 16.22 -7.68 -7.24
CA TYR A 199 16.88 -8.92 -6.81
C TYR A 199 18.40 -8.91 -7.03
N ARG A 200 18.87 -8.24 -8.09
CA ARG A 200 20.30 -8.18 -8.46
C ARG A 200 21.03 -6.99 -7.85
N ALA A 201 20.33 -6.11 -7.13
CA ALA A 201 20.93 -4.93 -6.54
C ALA A 201 21.76 -5.26 -5.30
N ASP A 202 22.73 -4.40 -5.01
CA ASP A 202 23.55 -4.43 -3.81
C ASP A 202 23.75 -3.01 -3.27
N GLU A 203 24.35 -2.88 -2.09
CA GLU A 203 24.53 -1.60 -1.39
C GLU A 203 25.26 -0.52 -2.20
N HIS A 204 26.09 -0.90 -3.18
CA HIS A 204 26.80 0.01 -4.07
C HIS A 204 26.06 0.25 -5.39
N HIS A 205 25.19 -0.67 -5.79
CA HIS A 205 24.41 -0.62 -7.03
C HIS A 205 22.90 -0.64 -6.74
N PRO A 206 22.32 0.48 -6.25
CA PRO A 206 20.89 0.59 -5.96
C PRO A 206 20.07 0.41 -7.25
N PRO A 207 18.89 -0.23 -7.18
CA PRO A 207 18.11 -0.51 -8.38
C PRO A 207 17.51 0.77 -8.95
N ILE A 208 17.62 0.96 -10.27
CA ILE A 208 16.97 2.07 -10.98
C ILE A 208 15.71 1.52 -11.65
N LEU A 209 14.53 1.95 -11.20
CA LEU A 209 13.28 1.41 -11.72
C LEU A 209 12.90 2.03 -13.09
N PRO A 210 12.17 1.29 -13.94
CA PRO A 210 11.65 1.82 -15.20
C PRO A 210 10.75 3.03 -14.98
N VAL A 211 10.83 3.99 -15.90
CA VAL A 211 9.97 5.19 -15.88
C VAL A 211 8.51 4.78 -16.04
N ARG A 212 7.67 5.28 -15.15
CA ARG A 212 6.21 5.20 -15.27
C ARG A 212 5.67 6.55 -15.68
N ALA A 213 4.66 6.55 -16.56
CA ALA A 213 3.96 7.77 -16.91
C ALA A 213 3.24 8.31 -15.68
N GLN A 214 3.37 9.61 -15.42
CA GLN A 214 2.52 10.29 -14.46
C GLN A 214 1.16 10.50 -15.10
N LEU A 215 0.12 9.95 -14.48
CA LEU A 215 -1.24 10.11 -14.94
C LEU A 215 -1.85 11.35 -14.30
N PRO A 216 -2.67 12.13 -15.03
CA PRO A 216 -3.41 13.21 -14.40
C PRO A 216 -4.34 12.65 -13.32
N MET A 217 -4.46 13.39 -12.22
CA MET A 217 -5.36 13.00 -11.14
C MET A 217 -6.81 13.31 -11.53
N GLN A 218 -7.57 12.28 -11.86
CA GLN A 218 -9.00 12.36 -12.14
C GLN A 218 -9.74 11.29 -11.33
N LEU A 219 -10.55 11.75 -10.37
CA LEU A 219 -11.41 10.89 -9.59
C LEU A 219 -12.72 10.68 -10.34
N SER A 220 -12.93 9.48 -10.86
CA SER A 220 -14.18 9.09 -11.50
C SER A 220 -14.42 7.58 -11.40
N GLY A 221 -15.69 7.19 -11.41
CA GLY A 221 -16.11 5.80 -11.41
C GLY A 221 -15.88 5.10 -10.08
N SER A 222 -15.92 3.77 -10.13
CA SER A 222 -15.87 2.91 -8.96
C SER A 222 -14.49 2.30 -8.74
N TRP A 223 -14.06 2.22 -7.48
CA TRP A 223 -12.75 1.75 -7.06
C TRP A 223 -12.88 0.78 -5.89
N VAL A 224 -12.16 -0.34 -5.92
CA VAL A 224 -12.32 -1.41 -4.92
C VAL A 224 -10.99 -1.94 -4.41
N SER A 225 -10.95 -2.35 -3.14
CA SER A 225 -9.84 -3.10 -2.57
C SER A 225 -9.67 -4.43 -3.29
N THR A 226 -8.42 -4.82 -3.53
CA THR A 226 -8.10 -6.11 -4.16
C THR A 226 -7.92 -7.24 -3.17
N HIS A 227 -7.66 -6.89 -1.90
CA HIS A 227 -7.37 -7.81 -0.81
C HIS A 227 -7.99 -7.27 0.48
N CYS A 228 -8.08 -8.13 1.49
CA CYS A 228 -8.40 -7.74 2.85
C CYS A 228 -7.30 -6.83 3.39
N GLU A 229 -7.63 -5.58 3.71
CA GLU A 229 -6.68 -4.59 4.22
C GLU A 229 -6.58 -4.71 5.74
N VAL A 230 -5.36 -4.63 6.27
CA VAL A 230 -5.11 -4.61 7.72
C VAL A 230 -4.81 -3.19 8.13
N ARG A 231 -5.49 -2.70 9.16
CA ARG A 231 -5.34 -1.35 9.71
C ARG A 231 -4.70 -1.39 11.09
N PRO A 232 -4.00 -0.31 11.48
CA PRO A 232 -3.63 -0.10 12.87
C PRO A 232 -4.85 -0.28 13.79
N ALA A 233 -4.61 -0.79 15.00
CA ALA A 233 -5.66 -1.13 15.98
C ALA A 233 -6.64 -2.25 15.58
N VAL A 234 -6.18 -3.23 14.78
CA VAL A 234 -6.85 -4.54 14.58
C VAL A 234 -8.17 -4.44 13.83
N LEU A 235 -8.25 -3.57 12.82
CA LEU A 235 -9.40 -3.53 11.91
C LEU A 235 -9.02 -4.15 10.57
N PHE A 236 -9.73 -5.20 10.18
CA PHE A 236 -9.68 -5.72 8.82
C PHE A 236 -10.79 -5.07 8.01
N LEU A 237 -10.48 -4.59 6.81
CA LEU A 237 -11.51 -3.97 5.98
C LEU A 237 -11.28 -4.14 4.48
N THR A 238 -12.36 -3.93 3.73
CA THR A 238 -12.33 -3.68 2.30
C THR A 238 -13.05 -2.38 2.01
N ARG A 239 -12.54 -1.60 1.06
CA ARG A 239 -13.06 -0.30 0.66
C ARG A 239 -13.68 -0.39 -0.73
N TYR A 240 -14.78 0.32 -0.92
CA TYR A 240 -15.39 0.53 -2.22
C TYR A 240 -15.79 2.00 -2.34
N PHE A 241 -15.17 2.72 -3.26
CA PHE A 241 -15.37 4.16 -3.46
C PHE A 241 -16.00 4.42 -4.81
N ILE A 242 -16.92 5.38 -4.85
CA ILE A 242 -17.53 5.90 -6.08
C ILE A 242 -17.22 7.38 -6.13
N PHE A 243 -16.60 7.83 -7.22
CA PHE A 243 -16.31 9.24 -7.45
C PHE A 243 -17.12 9.77 -8.63
N HIS A 244 -17.79 10.89 -8.41
CA HIS A 244 -18.56 11.61 -9.41
C HIS A 244 -17.78 12.85 -9.83
N GLY A 245 -16.99 12.72 -10.90
CA GLY A 245 -16.02 13.74 -11.32
C GLY A 245 -16.62 15.10 -11.66
N ASN A 246 -17.83 15.13 -12.23
CA ASN A 246 -18.44 16.35 -12.77
C ASN A 246 -18.92 17.33 -11.68
N ASN A 247 -19.39 16.81 -10.55
CA ASN A 247 -19.98 17.59 -9.47
C ASN A 247 -19.15 17.51 -8.18
N HIS A 248 -17.98 16.86 -8.23
CA HIS A 248 -17.06 16.60 -7.12
C HIS A 248 -17.74 15.99 -5.90
N THR A 249 -18.63 15.02 -6.10
CA THR A 249 -19.22 14.23 -5.01
C THR A 249 -18.61 12.83 -4.96
N TRP A 250 -18.65 12.23 -3.78
CA TRP A 250 -18.12 10.88 -3.58
C TRP A 250 -18.98 10.10 -2.60
N GLU A 251 -18.90 8.79 -2.72
CA GLU A 251 -19.48 7.82 -1.82
C GLU A 251 -18.41 6.79 -1.47
N GLY A 252 -18.41 6.33 -0.23
CA GLY A 252 -17.48 5.32 0.23
C GLY A 252 -18.14 4.32 1.15
N TYR A 253 -17.86 3.06 0.88
CA TYR A 253 -18.28 1.91 1.65
C TYR A 253 -17.05 1.27 2.29
N TYR A 254 -17.10 1.11 3.60
CA TYR A 254 -16.06 0.47 4.40
C TYR A 254 -16.65 -0.75 5.07
N TYR A 255 -16.34 -1.93 4.52
CA TYR A 255 -16.77 -3.20 5.07
C TYR A 255 -15.72 -3.67 6.08
N HIS A 256 -16.10 -3.80 7.35
CA HIS A 256 -15.20 -4.22 8.42
C HIS A 256 -15.39 -5.70 8.76
N TYR A 257 -14.31 -6.35 9.16
CA TYR A 257 -14.26 -7.78 9.44
C TYR A 257 -13.43 -8.06 10.69
N SER A 258 -13.69 -9.21 11.32
CA SER A 258 -12.97 -9.68 12.52
C SER A 258 -11.80 -10.62 12.20
N ASP A 259 -11.61 -10.96 10.93
CA ASP A 259 -10.63 -11.93 10.47
C ASP A 259 -9.81 -11.43 9.25
N PRO A 260 -8.56 -11.89 9.11
CA PRO A 260 -7.62 -11.42 8.09
C PRO A 260 -7.92 -11.91 6.67
N LEU A 261 -8.95 -12.74 6.48
CA LEU A 261 -9.43 -13.17 5.17
C LEU A 261 -10.73 -12.46 4.78
N CYS A 262 -11.20 -11.52 5.62
CA CYS A 262 -12.44 -10.76 5.40
C CYS A 262 -13.66 -11.67 5.14
N LYS A 263 -13.83 -12.72 5.97
CA LYS A 263 -14.93 -13.70 5.88
C LYS A 263 -16.02 -13.47 6.92
N GLN A 264 -15.71 -12.82 8.03
CA GLN A 264 -16.59 -12.58 9.17
C GLN A 264 -16.86 -11.08 9.28
N PRO A 265 -17.92 -10.57 8.62
CA PRO A 265 -18.25 -9.16 8.64
C PRO A 265 -18.69 -8.72 10.05
N THR A 266 -18.28 -7.52 10.47
CA THR A 266 -18.64 -6.95 11.77
C THR A 266 -19.60 -5.77 11.64
N PHE A 267 -19.26 -4.80 10.80
CA PHE A 267 -20.13 -3.69 10.42
C PHE A 267 -19.70 -3.07 9.10
N THR A 268 -20.63 -2.37 8.47
CA THR A 268 -20.37 -1.55 7.27
C THR A 268 -20.60 -0.09 7.59
N ILE A 269 -19.71 0.77 7.13
CA ILE A 269 -19.91 2.23 7.13
C ILE A 269 -20.11 2.67 5.69
N TYR A 270 -21.22 3.37 5.44
CA TYR A 270 -21.38 4.22 4.26
C TYR A 270 -21.07 5.66 4.65
N ALA A 271 -20.35 6.38 3.81
CA ALA A 271 -20.11 7.81 3.95
C ALA A 271 -20.20 8.51 2.60
N SER A 272 -20.68 9.75 2.57
CA SER A 272 -20.70 10.57 1.36
C SER A 272 -20.49 12.04 1.63
N GLY A 273 -20.12 12.76 0.56
CA GLY A 273 -19.96 14.20 0.62
C GLY A 273 -19.34 14.77 -0.64
N ARG A 274 -18.54 15.83 -0.47
CA ARG A 274 -17.91 16.59 -1.56
C ARG A 274 -16.40 16.64 -1.38
N TYR A 275 -15.67 16.79 -2.48
CA TYR A 275 -14.22 16.99 -2.44
C TYR A 275 -13.78 18.22 -3.24
N THR A 276 -12.63 18.80 -2.87
CA THR A 276 -12.07 19.95 -3.56
C THR A 276 -11.37 19.56 -4.86
N GLN A 277 -11.10 20.54 -5.72
CA GLN A 277 -10.15 20.34 -6.81
C GLN A 277 -8.77 19.94 -6.25
N GLY A 278 -8.12 18.97 -6.89
CA GLY A 278 -6.80 18.50 -6.48
C GLY A 278 -5.68 19.46 -6.86
N ILE A 279 -4.72 19.65 -5.96
CA ILE A 279 -3.49 20.42 -6.18
C ILE A 279 -2.24 19.54 -5.98
N PRO A 280 -1.11 19.80 -6.64
CA PRO A 280 0.12 19.04 -6.39
C PRO A 280 0.57 19.14 -4.93
N SER A 281 1.02 18.04 -4.34
CA SER A 281 1.46 18.03 -2.94
C SER A 281 2.80 18.74 -2.74
N SER A 282 2.87 19.54 -1.68
CA SER A 282 4.09 20.21 -1.25
C SER A 282 5.04 19.27 -0.49
N LYS A 283 4.48 18.28 0.22
CA LYS A 283 5.25 17.29 1.01
C LYS A 283 5.64 16.07 0.18
N VAL A 284 4.70 15.50 -0.60
CA VAL A 284 4.92 14.24 -1.32
C VAL A 284 4.96 14.48 -2.83
N ARG A 285 6.17 14.50 -3.39
CA ARG A 285 6.35 14.64 -4.84
C ARG A 285 5.55 13.58 -5.61
N GLY A 286 4.82 14.02 -6.64
CA GLY A 286 3.96 13.15 -7.45
C GLY A 286 2.62 12.78 -6.80
N GLY A 287 2.34 13.29 -5.60
CA GLY A 287 1.03 13.21 -4.97
C GLY A 287 0.15 14.42 -5.28
N THR A 288 -1.15 14.25 -5.11
CA THR A 288 -2.18 15.29 -5.24
C THR A 288 -2.93 15.43 -3.92
N GLU A 289 -3.11 16.65 -3.45
CA GLU A 289 -3.79 16.98 -2.20
C GLU A 289 -5.25 17.33 -2.49
N LEU A 290 -6.15 16.73 -1.73
CA LEU A 290 -7.58 17.00 -1.79
C LEU A 290 -8.12 17.18 -0.37
N ALA A 291 -9.22 17.91 -0.22
CA ALA A 291 -9.98 17.96 1.02
C ALA A 291 -11.37 17.35 0.78
N PHE A 292 -11.74 16.39 1.61
CA PHE A 292 -12.99 15.65 1.55
C PHE A 292 -13.89 16.11 2.69
N LYS A 293 -14.97 16.82 2.36
CA LYS A 293 -16.01 17.17 3.33
C LYS A 293 -17.01 16.02 3.38
N VAL A 294 -17.06 15.34 4.51
CA VAL A 294 -18.01 14.26 4.80
C VAL A 294 -19.24 14.88 5.46
N THR A 295 -20.41 14.64 4.89
CA THR A 295 -21.67 15.25 5.34
C THR A 295 -22.72 14.25 5.76
N GLN A 296 -22.63 13.02 5.27
CA GLN A 296 -23.60 11.97 5.58
C GLN A 296 -22.83 10.69 5.89
N ALA A 297 -23.33 9.92 6.85
CA ALA A 297 -22.88 8.56 7.08
C ALA A 297 -24.02 7.67 7.59
N ARG A 298 -23.91 6.40 7.25
CA ARG A 298 -24.83 5.34 7.68
C ARG A 298 -24.01 4.14 8.15
N VAL A 299 -24.55 3.40 9.10
CA VAL A 299 -23.89 2.23 9.68
C VAL A 299 -24.83 1.04 9.60
N THR A 300 -24.31 -0.12 9.23
CA THR A 300 -25.01 -1.39 9.28
C THR A 300 -24.20 -2.36 10.13
N PRO A 301 -24.60 -2.68 11.37
CA PRO A 301 -23.95 -3.72 12.16
C PRO A 301 -24.29 -5.09 11.58
N MET A 302 -23.32 -5.99 11.49
CA MET A 302 -23.45 -7.31 10.86
C MET A 302 -23.36 -8.45 11.87
N ASP A 303 -22.80 -8.19 13.06
CA ASP A 303 -22.66 -9.16 14.14
C ASP A 303 -23.30 -8.66 15.45
N GLN A 304 -23.62 -9.62 16.33
CA GLN A 304 -24.32 -9.34 17.58
C GLN A 304 -23.47 -8.55 18.60
N VAL A 305 -22.15 -8.71 18.61
CA VAL A 305 -21.24 -7.96 19.50
C VAL A 305 -21.27 -6.48 19.13
N THR A 306 -21.21 -6.17 17.84
CA THR A 306 -21.31 -4.79 17.35
C THR A 306 -22.69 -4.20 17.65
N VAL A 307 -23.78 -4.97 17.49
CA VAL A 307 -25.14 -4.52 17.88
C VAL A 307 -25.20 -4.16 19.37
N MET A 308 -24.67 -5.01 20.25
CA MET A 308 -24.63 -4.74 21.69
C MET A 308 -23.84 -3.47 22.01
N MET A 309 -22.67 -3.29 21.37
CA MET A 309 -21.85 -2.10 21.51
C MET A 309 -22.61 -0.83 21.10
N LEU A 310 -23.26 -0.83 19.93
CA LEU A 310 -24.00 0.33 19.43
C LEU A 310 -25.23 0.65 20.29
N ASN A 311 -25.96 -0.36 20.78
CA ASN A 311 -27.07 -0.17 21.71
C ASN A 311 -26.64 0.31 23.11
N SER A 312 -25.35 0.20 23.44
CA SER A 312 -24.78 0.76 24.68
C SER A 312 -24.28 2.20 24.55
N SER A 313 -24.40 2.80 23.36
CA SER A 313 -23.98 4.18 23.11
C SER A 313 -24.83 5.19 23.86
N GLU A 314 -24.25 6.35 24.18
CA GLU A 314 -24.98 7.44 24.83
C GLU A 314 -26.15 7.91 23.95
N PRO A 315 -27.32 8.24 24.51
CA PRO A 315 -28.46 8.71 23.73
C PRO A 315 -28.11 9.90 22.85
N GLY A 316 -28.45 9.83 21.55
CA GLY A 316 -28.16 10.89 20.59
C GLY A 316 -26.70 10.95 20.10
N SER A 317 -25.85 9.99 20.47
CA SER A 317 -24.44 9.94 20.06
C SER A 317 -24.14 9.03 18.86
N CYS A 318 -25.07 8.15 18.48
CA CYS A 318 -24.89 7.18 17.39
C CYS A 318 -26.24 6.60 16.91
N GLY A 319 -26.94 7.33 16.04
CA GLY A 319 -28.23 6.89 15.47
C GLY A 319 -29.38 6.85 16.48
N LEU A 320 -30.40 6.04 16.20
CA LEU A 320 -31.59 5.93 17.05
C LEU A 320 -31.29 5.04 18.26
N THR A 321 -31.47 5.59 19.46
CA THR A 321 -31.17 4.93 20.74
C THR A 321 -31.84 3.55 20.88
N SER A 322 -31.08 2.54 21.30
CA SER A 322 -31.54 1.18 21.61
C SER A 322 -32.32 0.46 20.49
N SER A 323 -32.09 0.84 19.24
CA SER A 323 -32.80 0.31 18.08
C SER A 323 -31.91 -0.46 17.09
N TRP A 324 -30.62 -0.60 17.39
CA TRP A 324 -29.68 -1.28 16.52
C TRP A 324 -30.01 -2.77 16.45
N SER A 325 -30.00 -3.33 15.24
CA SER A 325 -30.20 -4.74 14.96
C SER A 325 -29.30 -5.18 13.81
N ALA A 326 -28.90 -6.45 13.82
CA ALA A 326 -27.96 -6.98 12.82
C ALA A 326 -28.58 -6.94 11.42
N GLY A 327 -27.80 -6.48 10.43
CA GLY A 327 -28.20 -6.34 9.04
C GLY A 327 -29.08 -5.13 8.74
N VAL A 328 -29.44 -4.31 9.73
CA VAL A 328 -30.31 -3.15 9.55
C VAL A 328 -29.48 -1.87 9.56
N GLU A 329 -29.50 -1.15 8.43
CA GLU A 329 -28.82 0.13 8.30
C GLU A 329 -29.53 1.23 9.10
N GLN A 330 -28.77 2.11 9.75
CA GLN A 330 -29.27 3.37 10.28
C GLN A 330 -28.44 4.57 9.86
N ASP A 331 -29.12 5.71 9.73
CA ASP A 331 -28.50 7.01 9.51
C ASP A 331 -28.00 7.59 10.83
N ILE A 332 -26.70 7.89 10.88
CA ILE A 332 -26.03 8.51 12.04
C ILE A 332 -25.77 10.01 11.81
N THR A 333 -26.20 10.55 10.66
CA THR A 333 -26.08 11.97 10.34
C THR A 333 -26.88 12.86 11.31
N PRO A 334 -28.14 12.55 11.69
CA PRO A 334 -28.89 13.37 12.63
C PRO A 334 -28.27 13.47 14.02
N THR A 335 -27.44 12.49 14.41
CA THR A 335 -26.71 12.46 15.68
C THR A 335 -25.31 13.06 15.58
N ASN A 336 -25.00 13.79 14.50
CA ASN A 336 -23.67 14.33 14.22
C ASN A 336 -22.56 13.26 14.20
N GLY A 337 -22.90 12.05 13.74
CA GLY A 337 -21.99 10.90 13.66
C GLY A 337 -22.30 9.82 14.70
N CYS A 338 -21.27 9.03 14.99
CA CYS A 338 -21.31 7.90 15.90
C CYS A 338 -20.04 7.88 16.76
N LEU A 339 -20.14 8.38 18.00
CA LEU A 339 -18.98 8.46 18.92
C LEU A 339 -18.38 7.09 19.24
N ALA A 340 -19.22 6.05 19.37
CA ALA A 340 -18.77 4.67 19.63
C ALA A 340 -17.87 4.10 18.53
N LEU A 341 -17.99 4.62 17.29
CA LEU A 341 -17.16 4.25 16.14
C LEU A 341 -16.11 5.32 15.80
N GLY A 342 -15.98 6.37 16.62
CA GLY A 342 -15.07 7.48 16.36
C GLY A 342 -15.47 8.36 15.17
N ILE A 343 -16.72 8.28 14.70
CA ILE A 343 -17.21 9.04 13.54
C ILE A 343 -17.84 10.35 14.04
N LYS A 344 -17.37 11.48 13.52
CA LYS A 344 -17.93 12.81 13.80
C LYS A 344 -18.39 13.44 12.49
N LEU A 345 -19.57 14.05 12.46
CA LEU A 345 -20.13 14.69 11.28
C LEU A 345 -20.66 16.10 11.60
N PRO A 346 -20.62 17.02 10.62
CA PRO A 346 -19.79 16.94 9.42
C PRO A 346 -18.30 17.11 9.77
N HIS A 347 -17.41 16.49 9.00
CA HIS A 347 -15.97 16.69 9.16
C HIS A 347 -15.27 16.84 7.81
N THR A 348 -14.03 17.34 7.84
CA THR A 348 -13.19 17.44 6.64
C THR A 348 -11.96 16.57 6.85
N GLU A 349 -11.67 15.71 5.88
CA GLU A 349 -10.45 14.92 5.81
C GLU A 349 -9.50 15.51 4.76
N TYR A 350 -8.27 15.80 5.16
CA TYR A 350 -7.22 16.29 4.30
C TYR A 350 -6.41 15.10 3.78
N GLU A 351 -6.58 14.81 2.50
CA GLU A 351 -6.12 13.57 1.91
C GLU A 351 -5.00 13.76 0.89
N LEU A 352 -4.28 12.66 0.67
CA LEU A 352 -3.23 12.54 -0.33
C LEU A 352 -3.61 11.45 -1.33
N PHE A 353 -3.64 11.79 -2.61
CA PHE A 353 -4.02 10.89 -3.68
C PHE A 353 -2.91 10.74 -4.72
N LYS A 354 -2.91 9.60 -5.41
CA LYS A 354 -2.08 9.35 -6.59
C LYS A 354 -2.73 8.30 -7.48
N THR A 355 -2.69 8.52 -8.78
CA THR A 355 -3.08 7.52 -9.78
C THR A 355 -1.86 6.92 -10.45
N GLU A 356 -1.86 5.61 -10.66
CA GLU A 356 -0.87 4.90 -11.48
C GLU A 356 -1.55 3.84 -12.34
N GLN A 357 -0.79 3.22 -13.24
CA GLN A 357 -1.16 1.96 -13.88
C GLN A 357 -0.25 0.84 -13.39
N ASP A 358 -0.82 -0.34 -13.19
CA ASP A 358 -0.05 -1.54 -12.92
C ASP A 358 0.58 -2.13 -14.20
N THR A 359 1.27 -3.26 -14.07
CA THR A 359 1.94 -3.91 -15.22
C THR A 359 0.97 -4.60 -16.20
N LYS A 360 -0.34 -4.59 -15.89
CA LYS A 360 -1.43 -5.09 -16.72
C LYS A 360 -2.35 -3.94 -17.16
N ASP A 361 -1.84 -2.71 -17.12
CA ASP A 361 -2.54 -1.48 -17.50
C ASP A 361 -3.83 -1.20 -16.70
N ARG A 362 -3.99 -1.82 -15.52
CA ARG A 362 -5.12 -1.52 -14.63
C ARG A 362 -4.83 -0.23 -13.87
N SER A 363 -5.82 0.66 -13.83
CA SER A 363 -5.77 1.89 -13.03
C SER A 363 -5.71 1.56 -11.54
N LEU A 364 -4.73 2.13 -10.86
CA LEU A 364 -4.52 2.06 -9.42
C LEU A 364 -4.78 3.43 -8.79
N LEU A 365 -5.56 3.46 -7.71
CA LEU A 365 -5.81 4.64 -6.90
C LEU A 365 -5.19 4.46 -5.51
N TYR A 366 -4.17 5.27 -5.23
CA TYR A 366 -3.56 5.36 -3.92
C TYR A 366 -4.20 6.49 -3.13
N VAL A 367 -4.50 6.20 -1.86
CA VAL A 367 -5.11 7.13 -0.89
C VAL A 367 -4.18 7.22 0.33
N GLY A 368 -4.17 8.36 1.01
CA GLY A 368 -3.21 8.68 2.06
C GLY A 368 -3.24 7.67 3.21
N GLU A 369 -2.07 7.23 3.65
CA GLU A 369 -1.93 6.35 4.81
C GLU A 369 -2.54 7.00 6.05
N ARG A 370 -3.18 6.19 6.88
CA ARG A 370 -3.93 6.73 8.02
C ARG A 370 -3.06 6.73 9.25
N PRO A 371 -3.19 7.75 10.12
CA PRO A 371 -2.34 7.90 11.28
C PRO A 371 -2.32 6.63 12.14
N THR A 372 -1.12 6.16 12.48
CA THR A 372 -0.93 4.95 13.28
C THR A 372 -1.43 5.10 14.72
N ASP A 373 -1.51 6.34 15.20
CA ASP A 373 -2.06 6.71 16.52
C ASP A 373 -3.61 6.67 16.57
N GLY A 374 -4.27 6.34 15.46
CA GLY A 374 -5.73 6.29 15.35
C GLY A 374 -6.39 7.66 15.18
N SER A 375 -5.62 8.74 15.07
CA SER A 375 -6.16 10.07 14.79
C SER A 375 -6.67 10.19 13.35
N SER A 376 -7.43 11.25 13.08
CA SER A 376 -7.92 11.57 11.74
C SER A 376 -7.08 12.69 11.10
N PRO A 377 -6.89 12.69 9.77
CA PRO A 377 -6.24 13.78 9.05
C PRO A 377 -7.20 14.99 8.93
N ASP A 378 -7.57 15.56 10.06
CA ASP A 378 -8.60 16.60 10.23
C ASP A 378 -8.11 18.02 9.96
N SER A 379 -6.84 18.17 9.60
CA SER A 379 -6.17 19.44 9.34
C SER A 379 -5.12 19.26 8.24
N PRO A 380 -4.73 20.34 7.51
CA PRO A 380 -3.69 20.26 6.49
C PRO A 380 -2.36 19.71 7.01
N GLU A 381 -2.08 19.95 8.29
CA GLU A 381 -0.81 19.62 8.94
C GLU A 381 -0.69 18.12 9.19
N LYS A 382 -1.82 17.48 9.52
CA LYS A 382 -1.96 16.03 9.66
C LYS A 382 -2.20 15.29 8.34
N ARG A 383 -2.07 15.98 7.19
CA ARG A 383 -2.21 15.33 5.88
C ARG A 383 -1.21 14.16 5.75
N PRO A 384 -1.65 12.98 5.29
CA PRO A 384 -0.78 11.83 5.08
C PRO A 384 0.44 12.14 4.21
N THR A 385 1.56 11.48 4.51
CA THR A 385 2.82 11.59 3.76
C THR A 385 3.20 10.29 3.03
N SER A 386 2.34 9.30 3.08
CA SER A 386 2.49 7.99 2.43
C SER A 386 1.13 7.49 1.98
N TYR A 387 1.07 6.29 1.42
CA TYR A 387 -0.14 5.74 0.82
C TYR A 387 -0.51 4.39 1.42
N GLN A 388 -1.81 4.14 1.52
CA GLN A 388 -2.38 2.83 1.81
C GLN A 388 -2.19 1.86 0.61
N ALA A 389 -2.64 0.62 0.80
CA ALA A 389 -2.82 -0.30 -0.31
C ALA A 389 -3.70 0.35 -1.41
N PRO A 390 -3.33 0.20 -2.70
CA PRO A 390 -4.08 0.83 -3.78
C PRO A 390 -5.41 0.11 -4.03
N LEU A 391 -6.41 0.89 -4.43
CA LEU A 391 -7.65 0.40 -5.01
C LEU A 391 -7.47 0.18 -6.51
N ILE A 392 -8.21 -0.76 -7.09
CA ILE A 392 -8.31 -0.92 -8.54
C ILE A 392 -9.61 -0.29 -9.04
N GLN A 393 -9.58 0.30 -10.23
CA GLN A 393 -10.80 0.77 -10.87
C GLN A 393 -11.63 -0.44 -11.33
N CYS A 394 -12.91 -0.45 -11.00
CA CYS A 394 -13.85 -1.40 -11.57
C CYS A 394 -13.99 -1.13 -13.07
N ALA A 395 -14.08 -2.17 -13.89
CA ALA A 395 -14.46 -1.99 -15.29
C ALA A 395 -15.88 -1.41 -15.32
N GLY A 396 -16.03 -0.17 -15.78
CA GLY A 396 -17.35 0.34 -16.13
C GLY A 396 -17.91 -0.48 -17.29
N ALA A 397 -19.24 -0.66 -17.34
CA ALA A 397 -19.89 -0.82 -18.63
C ALA A 397 -19.38 0.33 -19.51
N SER A 398 -18.92 0.02 -20.72
CA SER A 398 -18.30 1.00 -21.60
C SER A 398 -19.31 2.06 -22.01
N GLU A 399 -19.49 3.09 -21.21
CA GLU A 399 -20.03 4.37 -21.65
C GLU A 399 -18.85 5.32 -21.80
N GLU A 400 -18.39 5.38 -23.06
CA GLU A 400 -17.70 6.51 -23.68
C GLU A 400 -16.49 7.11 -22.94
N PHE A 401 -15.43 6.33 -22.82
CA PHE A 401 -14.06 6.87 -22.80
C PHE A 401 -13.20 6.23 -23.90
N SER A 402 -13.73 6.22 -25.12
CA SER A 402 -12.91 6.05 -26.33
C SER A 402 -12.50 7.44 -26.80
N ASN A 403 -11.36 7.95 -26.33
CA ASN A 403 -10.55 8.99 -26.99
C ASN A 403 -9.23 9.31 -26.25
N TYR A 404 -8.59 8.32 -25.61
CA TYR A 404 -7.17 8.42 -25.32
C TYR A 404 -6.42 7.44 -26.23
N VAL A 405 -6.11 7.91 -27.43
CA VAL A 405 -5.16 7.26 -28.33
C VAL A 405 -3.80 7.28 -27.61
N SER A 406 -3.39 6.11 -27.13
CA SER A 406 -2.02 5.88 -26.67
C SER A 406 -1.08 6.15 -27.83
N LEU A 407 -0.34 7.25 -27.75
CA LEU A 407 0.60 7.76 -28.75
C LEU A 407 1.89 6.91 -28.86
N LYS A 408 1.79 5.59 -28.65
CA LYS A 408 2.91 4.64 -28.66
C LYS A 408 2.98 3.69 -29.85
N TYR A 409 2.06 3.78 -30.81
CA TYR A 409 2.16 3.05 -32.07
C TYR A 409 1.79 3.93 -33.27
N LEU A 410 2.69 4.86 -33.60
CA LEU A 410 2.76 5.38 -34.97
C LEU A 410 4.09 4.93 -35.57
N GLY A 411 4.09 3.76 -36.20
CA GLY A 411 5.28 3.16 -36.79
C GLY A 411 4.94 2.06 -37.77
N LYS A 412 4.94 2.44 -39.06
CA LYS A 412 4.92 1.62 -40.28
C LYS A 412 3.60 0.98 -40.71
N LYS A 413 2.90 1.76 -41.55
CA LYS A 413 2.02 1.26 -42.61
C LYS A 413 2.93 0.72 -43.72
N ASP A 414 3.10 -0.59 -43.79
CA ASP A 414 3.62 -1.26 -45.00
C ASP A 414 2.45 -2.03 -45.64
N ALA A 415 2.34 -1.84 -46.94
CA ALA A 415 1.22 -2.22 -47.77
C ALA A 415 1.17 -3.72 -48.08
N ASN A 416 -0.03 -4.13 -48.53
CA ASN A 416 -0.29 -5.21 -49.49
C ASN A 416 -0.60 -6.60 -48.91
N ARG A 417 -1.91 -6.90 -48.76
CA ARG A 417 -2.58 -7.99 -49.50
C ARG A 417 -4.08 -7.99 -49.18
N SER A 418 -4.86 -7.74 -50.22
CA SER A 418 -6.29 -7.97 -50.29
C SER A 418 -6.55 -9.48 -50.44
N GLU A 419 -7.20 -10.10 -49.46
CA GLU A 419 -7.98 -11.32 -49.70
C GLU A 419 -9.41 -11.11 -49.20
N ALA A 420 -10.34 -11.20 -50.14
CA ALA A 420 -11.76 -11.07 -49.91
C ALA A 420 -12.30 -12.33 -49.20
N LEU A 421 -12.88 -12.17 -48.02
CA LEU A 421 -13.65 -13.21 -47.35
C LEU A 421 -14.98 -13.42 -48.08
N LYS A 422 -15.16 -14.62 -48.65
CA LYS A 422 -16.43 -15.11 -49.19
C LYS A 422 -17.34 -15.60 -48.05
N PRO A 423 -18.67 -15.44 -48.13
CA PRO A 423 -19.59 -15.94 -47.11
C PRO A 423 -19.70 -17.47 -47.15
N LEU A 424 -19.73 -18.10 -45.97
CA LEU A 424 -19.98 -19.53 -45.82
C LEU A 424 -21.42 -19.89 -46.27
N PRO A 425 -21.61 -21.06 -46.93
CA PRO A 425 -22.92 -21.49 -47.40
C PRO A 425 -23.79 -22.00 -46.24
N VAL A 426 -25.08 -21.70 -46.32
CA VAL A 426 -26.17 -22.00 -45.37
C VAL A 426 -26.32 -23.51 -45.04
N ALA A 427 -25.62 -24.39 -45.76
CA ALA A 427 -25.63 -25.83 -45.53
C ALA A 427 -24.93 -26.27 -44.23
N PHE A 428 -24.04 -25.46 -43.64
CA PHE A 428 -23.33 -25.84 -42.40
C PHE A 428 -24.16 -25.61 -41.12
N LEU A 429 -25.17 -24.74 -41.17
CA LEU A 429 -26.07 -24.45 -40.04
C LEU A 429 -27.16 -25.53 -39.84
N LEU A 430 -27.46 -26.32 -40.87
CA LEU A 430 -28.46 -27.39 -40.80
C LEU A 430 -27.92 -28.70 -40.21
N PHE A 431 -26.59 -28.89 -40.14
CA PHE A 431 -26.00 -30.11 -39.58
C PHE A 431 -25.93 -30.09 -38.04
N ILE A 432 -25.91 -28.91 -37.42
CA ILE A 432 -25.84 -28.76 -35.95
C ILE A 432 -27.22 -28.90 -35.30
N ALA A 433 -28.30 -28.56 -36.01
CA ALA A 433 -29.68 -28.67 -35.50
C ALA A 433 -30.21 -30.12 -35.43
N LEU A 434 -29.61 -31.07 -36.16
CA LEU A 434 -30.01 -32.48 -36.14
C LEU A 434 -29.27 -33.34 -35.10
N LEU A 435 -28.29 -32.77 -34.38
CA LEU A 435 -27.54 -33.48 -33.33
C LEU A 435 -28.14 -33.33 -31.91
N PHE A 436 -29.22 -32.55 -31.74
CA PHE A 436 -29.89 -32.33 -30.45
C PHE A 436 -31.27 -33.00 -30.32
N LEU A 437 -31.65 -33.88 -31.25
CA LEU A 437 -32.87 -34.70 -31.17
C LEU A 437 -32.51 -36.18 -31.10
N ARG A 438 -31.82 -36.60 -30.03
CA ARG A 438 -31.79 -38.00 -29.57
C ARG A 438 -31.13 -38.13 -28.20
N TRP A 439 -31.95 -38.09 -27.15
CA TRP A 439 -31.84 -39.06 -26.05
C TRP A 439 -33.14 -39.04 -25.25
N ASP A 440 -33.70 -40.24 -25.07
CA ASP A 440 -34.75 -40.58 -24.10
C ASP A 440 -34.32 -40.28 -22.65
#